data_AF-A0AB37QIM1-F1
#
_entry.id   AF-A0AB37QIM1-F1
#
_cell.length_a   1.000
_cell.length_b   1.000
_cell.length_c   1.000
_cell.angle_alpha   90.00
_cell.angle_beta   90.00
_cell.angle_gamma   90.00
#
_symmetry.space_group_name_H-M   'P 1'
#
loop_
_entity.id
_entity.type
_entity.pdbx_description
1 polymer ?
#
loop_
_entity_poly.entity_id
_entity_poly.type
_entity_poly.pdbx_seq_one_letter_code
_entity_poly.pdbx_strand_id
1 'polypeptide(L)' 'MPTDEFRFRAHELLVELDASIAKMMMMVAAKEIEGAFWEEATNRHYHAFLAWHDFITASDDAAESIPAIQ' A
#
# COMPACT_ATOMS: atom_id res chain seq x y z
N MET A 1 -5.26 -17.57 4.00
CA MET A 1 -3.82 -17.33 3.69
C MET A 1 -2.99 -17.80 4.89
N PRO A 2 -1.89 -18.55 4.71
CA PRO A 2 -0.96 -18.86 5.79
C PRO A 2 -0.39 -17.58 6.41
N THR A 3 -0.22 -17.53 7.73
CA THR A 3 0.20 -16.32 8.47
C THR A 3 1.52 -15.74 7.97
N ASP A 4 2.48 -16.57 7.56
CA ASP A 4 3.77 -16.10 7.05
C ASP A 4 3.66 -15.48 5.65
N GLU A 5 2.78 -16.01 4.80
CA GLU A 5 2.52 -15.42 3.47
C GLU A 5 1.84 -14.06 3.62
N PHE A 6 0.90 -13.93 4.57
CA PHE A 6 0.26 -12.64 4.90
C PHE A 6 1.30 -11.63 5.37
N ARG A 7 2.14 -12.00 6.34
CA ARG A 7 3.18 -11.12 6.87
C ARG A 7 4.17 -10.69 5.80
N PHE A 8 4.56 -11.61 4.92
CA PHE A 8 5.47 -11.31 3.82
C PHE A 8 4.83 -10.30 2.84
N ARG A 9 3.62 -10.57 2.37
CA ARG A 9 2.90 -9.67 1.44
C ARG A 9 2.58 -8.31 2.05
N ALA A 10 2.12 -8.30 3.30
CA ALA A 10 1.88 -7.06 4.05
C ALA A 10 3.15 -6.22 4.15
N HIS A 11 4.28 -6.86 4.47
CA HIS A 11 5.56 -6.18 4.55
C HIS A 11 6.00 -5.60 3.20
N GLU A 12 5.89 -6.36 2.10
CA GLU A 12 6.19 -5.87 0.75
C GLU A 12 5.38 -4.62 0.39
N LEU A 13 4.06 -4.66 0.63
CA LEU A 13 3.15 -3.55 0.31
C LEU A 13 3.44 -2.32 1.16
N LEU A 14 3.70 -2.50 2.46
CA LEU A 14 4.05 -1.40 3.36
C LEU A 14 5.40 -0.77 3.01
N VAL A 15 6.38 -1.57 2.59
CA VAL A 15 7.69 -1.05 2.13
C VAL A 15 7.54 -0.21 0.87
N GLU A 16 6.74 -0.64 -0.10
CA GLU A 16 6.48 0.14 -1.32
C GLU A 16 5.73 1.45 -1.00
N LEU A 17 4.76 1.40 -0.09
CA LEU A 17 4.06 2.59 0.36
C LEU A 17 5.01 3.58 1.05
N ASP A 18 5.85 3.12 1.98
CA ASP A 18 6.86 3.96 2.65
C ASP A 18 7.85 4.58 1.64
N ALA A 19 8.33 3.78 0.68
CA ALA A 19 9.21 4.27 -0.38
C ALA A 19 8.55 5.38 -1.23
N SER A 20 7.27 5.23 -1.54
CA SER A 20 6.51 6.25 -2.29
C SER A 20 6.33 7.55 -1.48
N ILE A 21 6.04 7.45 -0.18
CA ILE A 21 5.95 8.59 0.74
C ILE A 21 7.31 9.29 0.85
N ALA A 22 8.39 8.53 1.05
CA ALA A 22 9.75 9.08 1.14
C ALA A 22 10.14 9.85 -0.13
N LYS A 23 9.80 9.32 -1.32
CA LYS A 23 10.03 10.01 -2.59
C LYS A 23 9.27 11.34 -2.66
N MET A 24 7.99 11.36 -2.28
CA MET A 24 7.21 12.60 -2.23
C MET A 24 7.78 13.60 -1.22
N MET A 25 8.21 13.15 -0.03
CA MET A 25 8.87 14.00 0.96
C MET A 25 10.14 14.66 0.40
N MET A 26 10.97 13.90 -0.33
CA MET A 26 12.17 14.44 -0.99
C MET A 26 11.81 15.53 -2.01
N MET A 27 10.78 15.30 -2.83
CA MET A 27 10.34 16.27 -3.83
C MET A 27 9.76 17.55 -3.19
N VAL A 28 8.97 17.41 -2.13
CA VAL A 28 8.48 18.54 -1.34
C VAL A 28 9.64 19.36 -0.76
N ALA A 29 10.65 18.70 -0.20
CA ALA A 29 11.85 19.38 0.31
C ALA A 29 12.62 20.11 -0.80
N ALA A 30 12.65 19.55 -2.01
CA ALA A 30 13.24 20.16 -3.19
C ALA A 30 12.36 21.25 -3.85
N LYS A 31 11.13 21.46 -3.36
CA LYS A 31 10.10 22.33 -3.97
C LYS A 31 9.63 21.88 -5.36
N GLU A 32 9.81 20.59 -5.68
CA GLU A 32 9.35 19.95 -6.91
C GLU A 32 7.94 19.39 -6.72
N ILE A 33 6.96 20.27 -6.48
CA ILE A 33 5.58 19.90 -6.12
C ILE A 33 4.58 20.09 -7.26
N GLU A 34 5.08 20.19 -8.49
CA GLU A 34 4.29 20.41 -9.71
C GLU A 34 4.93 19.74 -10.92
N GLY A 35 4.13 19.54 -11.97
CA GLY A 35 4.58 18.92 -13.22
C GLY A 35 4.61 17.39 -13.19
N ALA A 36 5.04 16.80 -14.31
CA ALA A 36 4.90 15.37 -14.58
C ALA A 36 5.58 14.47 -13.55
N PHE A 37 6.73 14.86 -13.00
CA PHE A 37 7.43 14.05 -11.98
C PHE A 37 6.67 14.00 -10.66
N TRP A 38 6.01 15.09 -10.26
CA TRP A 38 5.18 15.13 -9.07
C TRP A 38 3.90 14.33 -9.27
N GLU A 39 3.28 14.42 -10.45
CA GLU A 39 2.13 13.60 -10.83
C GLU A 39 2.47 12.10 -10.83
N GLU A 40 3.64 11.71 -11.35
CA GLU A 40 4.09 10.33 -11.31
C GLU A 40 4.32 9.83 -9.87
N ALA A 41 4.96 10.64 -9.02
CA ALA A 41 5.21 10.28 -7.63
C ALA A 41 3.91 10.14 -6.82
N THR A 42 2.97 11.08 -7.01
CA THR A 42 1.64 11.04 -6.36
C THR A 42 0.80 9.87 -6.86
N ASN A 43 0.86 9.55 -8.16
CA ASN A 43 0.17 8.42 -8.74
C ASN A 43 0.73 7.09 -8.23
N ARG A 44 2.07 6.95 -8.13
CA ARG A 44 2.73 5.80 -7.51
C ARG A 44 2.28 5.60 -6.06
N HIS A 45 2.26 6.67 -5.27
CA HIS A 45 1.75 6.63 -3.89
C HIS A 45 0.28 6.18 -3.84
N TYR A 46 -0.57 6.73 -4.72
CA TYR A 46 -1.98 6.35 -4.78
C TYR A 46 -2.17 4.85 -5.08
N HIS A 47 -1.42 4.31 -6.05
CA HIS A 47 -1.48 2.88 -6.36
C HIS A 47 -0.93 2.00 -5.24
N ALA A 48 0.15 2.41 -4.58
CA ALA A 48 0.69 1.69 -3.41
C ALA A 48 -0.32 1.67 -2.25
N PHE A 49 -1.00 2.80 -2.01
CA PHE A 49 -2.06 2.89 -1.01
C PHE A 49 -3.23 1.97 -1.35
N LEU A 50 -3.71 1.99 -2.59
CA LEU A 50 -4.80 1.11 -3.03
C LEU A 50 -4.41 -0.37 -2.90
N ALA A 51 -3.20 -0.75 -3.32
CA ALA A 51 -2.73 -2.12 -3.22
C ALA A 51 -2.67 -2.61 -1.76
N TRP A 52 -2.24 -1.75 -0.84
CA TRP A 52 -2.28 -2.04 0.60
C TRP A 52 -3.71 -2.16 1.13
N HIS A 53 -4.58 -1.21 0.77
CA HIS A 53 -5.96 -1.18 1.22
C HIS A 53 -6.75 -2.40 0.74
N ASP A 54 -6.65 -2.73 -0.55
CA ASP A 54 -7.30 -3.90 -1.16
C ASP A 54 -6.80 -5.20 -0.53
N PHE A 55 -5.51 -5.28 -0.21
CA PHE A 55 -4.93 -6.45 0.46
C PHE A 55 -5.50 -6.66 1.87
N ILE A 56 -5.62 -5.59 2.68
CA ILE A 56 -6.23 -5.70 4.02
C ILE A 56 -7.71 -6.08 3.89
N THR A 57 -8.47 -5.37 3.06
CA THR A 57 -9.91 -5.62 2.89
C THR A 57 -10.16 -7.06 2.44
N ALA A 58 -9.39 -7.57 1.49
CA ALA A 58 -9.47 -8.97 1.07
C ALA A 58 -9.08 -9.95 2.19
N SER A 59 -8.18 -9.57 3.10
CA SER A 59 -7.81 -10.38 4.25
C SER A 59 -8.85 -10.39 5.36
N ASP A 60 -9.56 -9.28 5.56
CA ASP A 60 -10.66 -9.13 6.52
C ASP A 60 -11.92 -9.87 6.02
N ASP A 61 -12.26 -9.73 4.73
CA ASP A 61 -13.37 -10.48 4.09
C ASP A 61 -13.12 -12.00 4.14
N ALA A 62 -11.86 -12.43 4.00
CA ALA A 62 -11.47 -13.83 4.14
C ALA A 62 -11.60 -14.34 5.59
N ALA A 63 -11.53 -13.46 6.59
CA ALA A 63 -11.75 -13.80 7.99
C ALA A 63 -13.24 -13.91 8.34
N GLU A 64 -14.12 -13.11 7.72
CA GLU A 64 -15.58 -13.18 7.93
C GLU A 64 -16.27 -14.34 7.18
N SER A 65 -15.66 -14.87 6.13
CA SER A 65 -16.24 -15.93 5.29
C SER A 65 -16.14 -17.36 5.85
N ILE A 66 -15.66 -17.56 7.08
CA ILE A 66 -15.63 -18.89 7.73
C ILE A 66 -17.02 -19.15 8.36
N PRO A 67 -17.84 -20.10 7.84
CA PRO A 67 -19.10 -20.39 8.48
C PRO A 67 -18.82 -21.07 9.83
N ALA A 68 -19.40 -20.52 10.90
CA ALA A 68 -19.49 -21.18 12.18
C ALA A 68 -20.22 -22.52 11.98
N ILE A 69 -19.48 -23.63 12.02
CA ILE A 69 -20.08 -24.95 12.20
C ILE A 69 -20.51 -25.02 13.67
N GLN A 70 -21.80 -24.79 13.94
CA GLN A 70 -22.52 -25.39 15.08
C GLN A 70 -23.97 -25.68 14.70
#